data_AF-A0AAD8HFV1-F1
#
_entry.id   AF-A0AAD8HFV1-F1
#
_cell.length_a   1.000
_cell.length_b   1.000
_cell.length_c   1.000
_cell.angle_alpha   90.00
_cell.angle_beta   90.00
_cell.angle_gamma   90.00
#
_symmetry.space_group_name_H-M   'P 1'
#
loop_
_entity.id
_entity.type
_entity.pdbx_description
1 polymer ?
#
loop_
_entity_poly.entity_id
_entity_poly.type
_entity_poly.pdbx_seq_one_letter_code
_entity_poly.pdbx_strand_id
1 'polypeptide(L)'
;MNLLTDRSWMGRRKSSTEIGATTEFRAGCQVFLDYAYSNRECVNDKNQIRCPCWKCKNVNYQDRDIVNFHLLVNGFMRNYEEYWWAHGQKRDGGITINNAGSSTYRMNEMVHDFSGPDFNWDQAREQPI
;
A
#
# COMPACT_ATOMS: atom_id res chain seq x y z
N MET A 1 0.36 18.17 12.13
CA MET A 1 -0.05 17.48 10.88
C MET A 1 0.35 16.02 11.03
N ASN A 2 -0.58 15.08 10.89
CA ASN A 2 -0.24 13.66 10.90
C ASN A 2 0.03 13.24 9.45
N LEU A 3 1.32 13.14 9.08
CA LEU A 3 1.76 12.87 7.71
C LEU A 3 1.39 11.47 7.20
N LEU A 4 0.93 10.57 8.07
CA LEU A 4 0.45 9.24 7.69
C LEU A 4 -1.01 9.28 7.21
N THR A 5 -1.85 10.06 7.89
CA THR A 5 -3.30 10.17 7.61
C THR A 5 -3.64 11.36 6.71
N ASP A 6 -2.96 12.49 6.86
CA ASP A 6 -3.04 13.64 5.95
C ASP A 6 -1.85 13.57 4.99
N ARG A 7 -2.13 13.21 3.74
CA ARG A 7 -1.13 13.00 2.68
C ARG A 7 -1.09 14.13 1.66
N SER A 8 -1.76 15.24 1.96
CA SER A 8 -1.75 16.42 1.08
C SER A 8 -0.32 16.95 0.85
N TRP A 9 0.63 16.64 1.74
CA TRP A 9 2.06 16.92 1.56
C TRP A 9 2.65 16.29 0.28
N MET A 10 2.11 15.19 -0.23
CA MET A 10 2.60 14.53 -1.46
C MET A 10 2.48 15.43 -2.69
N GLY A 11 1.46 16.31 -2.73
CA GLY A 11 1.28 17.30 -3.78
C GLY A 11 2.14 18.56 -3.61
N ARG A 12 2.67 18.81 -2.40
CA ARG A 12 3.36 20.06 -2.03
C ARG A 12 4.87 19.96 -2.21
N ARG A 13 5.33 19.30 -3.28
CA ARG A 13 6.77 19.10 -3.51
C ARG A 13 7.52 20.41 -3.73
N LYS A 14 6.96 21.37 -4.47
CA LYS A 14 7.62 22.64 -4.81
C LYS A 14 6.99 23.80 -4.07
N SER A 15 7.81 24.75 -3.66
CA SER A 15 7.39 26.04 -3.11
C SER A 15 8.18 27.16 -3.81
N SER A 16 7.64 28.38 -3.84
CA SER A 16 8.36 29.57 -4.26
C SER A 16 9.40 30.04 -3.23
N THR A 17 9.29 29.58 -1.97
CA THR A 17 10.12 30.03 -0.85
C THR A 17 11.25 29.06 -0.49
N GLU A 18 11.24 27.83 -1.01
CA GLU A 18 12.22 26.80 -0.68
C GLU A 18 12.97 26.33 -1.94
N ILE A 19 14.28 26.15 -1.83
CA ILE A 19 15.09 25.56 -2.89
C ILE A 19 14.92 24.04 -2.85
N GLY A 20 14.42 23.49 -3.96
CA GLY A 20 14.21 22.04 -4.12
C GLY A 20 12.87 21.55 -3.56
N ALA A 21 12.86 20.34 -3.02
CA ALA A 21 11.67 19.80 -2.37
C ALA A 21 11.36 20.57 -1.07
N THR A 22 10.10 20.84 -0.77
CA THR A 22 9.71 21.48 0.50
C THR A 22 10.07 20.62 1.70
N THR A 23 10.23 21.26 2.85
CA THR A 23 10.47 20.59 4.13
C THR A 23 9.33 19.63 4.47
N GLU A 24 8.08 20.02 4.19
CA GLU A 24 6.90 19.18 4.38
C GLU A 24 6.95 17.91 3.51
N PHE A 25 7.29 18.06 2.22
CA PHE A 25 7.43 16.93 1.31
C PHE A 25 8.56 15.99 1.74
N ARG A 26 9.71 16.52 2.18
CA ARG A 26 10.84 15.71 2.68
C ARG A 26 10.43 14.88 3.90
N ALA A 27 9.76 15.50 4.87
CA ALA A 27 9.29 14.83 6.07
C ALA A 27 8.27 13.74 5.73
N GLY A 28 7.32 14.04 4.85
CA GLY A 28 6.34 13.07 4.37
C GLY A 28 6.99 11.88 3.65
N CYS A 29 8.01 12.11 2.81
CA CYS A 29 8.76 11.03 2.17
C CYS A 29 9.37 10.06 3.19
N GLN A 30 9.91 10.57 4.31
CA GLN A 30 10.43 9.70 5.37
C GLN A 30 9.33 8.87 6.01
N VAL A 31 8.18 9.48 6.33
CA VAL A 31 7.01 8.77 6.87
C VAL A 31 6.48 7.71 5.91
N PHE A 32 6.44 8.01 4.61
CA PHE A 32 6.08 7.04 3.58
C PHE A 32 7.06 5.86 3.54
N LEU A 33 8.37 6.12 3.59
CA LEU A 33 9.38 5.07 3.57
C LEU A 33 9.28 4.19 4.82
N ASP A 34 9.13 4.78 6.01
CA ASP A 34 8.95 4.01 7.25
C ASP A 34 7.70 3.13 7.17
N TYR A 35 6.60 3.67 6.66
CA TYR A 35 5.38 2.90 6.43
C TYR A 35 5.62 1.74 5.45
N ALA A 36 6.18 2.02 4.27
CA ALA A 36 6.44 1.02 3.24
C ALA A 36 7.33 -0.14 3.74
N TYR A 37 8.39 0.19 4.49
CA TYR A 37 9.31 -0.81 5.04
C TYR A 37 8.74 -1.55 6.26
N SER A 38 7.77 -0.98 6.97
CA SER A 38 7.05 -1.70 8.04
C SER A 38 6.17 -2.83 7.50
N ASN A 39 5.71 -2.72 6.23
CA ASN A 39 4.93 -3.73 5.54
C ASN A 39 5.86 -4.77 4.89
N ARG A 40 6.18 -5.83 5.63
CA ARG A 40 7.14 -6.87 5.19
C ARG A 40 6.80 -7.51 3.85
N GLU A 41 5.53 -7.64 3.50
CA GLU A 41 5.09 -8.17 2.20
C GLU A 41 5.48 -7.29 1.01
N CYS A 42 5.78 -6.01 1.25
CA CYS A 42 6.19 -5.04 0.23
C CYS A 42 7.71 -4.96 0.03
N VAL A 43 8.48 -5.58 0.92
CA VAL A 43 9.94 -5.57 0.90
C VAL A 43 10.42 -6.90 0.33
N ASN A 44 11.24 -6.85 -0.72
CA ASN A 44 11.82 -8.06 -1.32
C ASN A 44 13.04 -8.57 -0.52
N ASP A 45 13.57 -9.73 -0.91
CA ASP A 45 14.74 -10.37 -0.27
C ASP A 45 16.02 -9.51 -0.29
N LYS A 46 16.07 -8.48 -1.14
CA LYS A 46 17.19 -7.53 -1.25
C LYS A 46 16.96 -6.25 -0.44
N ASN A 47 15.96 -6.23 0.43
CA ASN A 47 15.57 -5.06 1.23
C ASN A 47 15.15 -3.84 0.37
N GLN A 48 14.48 -4.11 -0.76
CA GLN A 48 14.01 -3.09 -1.71
C GLN A 48 12.49 -3.06 -1.77
N ILE A 49 11.94 -1.89 -2.07
CA ILE A 49 10.52 -1.66 -2.31
C ILE A 49 10.29 -1.17 -3.74
N ARG A 50 9.05 -1.26 -4.23
CA ARG A 50 8.68 -0.66 -5.52
C ARG A 50 8.85 0.86 -5.43
N CYS A 51 9.47 1.48 -6.44
CA CYS A 51 9.69 2.92 -6.43
C CYS A 51 8.46 3.66 -6.99
N PRO A 52 7.71 4.46 -6.21
CA PRO A 52 6.50 5.15 -6.67
C PRO A 52 6.80 6.50 -7.34
N CYS A 53 8.06 6.79 -7.67
CA CYS A 53 8.40 8.07 -8.29
C CYS A 53 7.82 8.18 -9.70
N TRP A 54 7.70 9.42 -10.20
CA TRP A 54 7.14 9.71 -11.54
C TRP A 54 7.81 8.90 -12.68
N LYS A 55 9.10 8.59 -12.56
CA LYS A 55 9.85 7.81 -13.56
C LYS A 55 9.65 6.31 -13.42
N CYS A 56 9.66 5.78 -12.20
CA CYS A 56 9.62 4.34 -11.94
C CYS A 56 8.20 3.77 -11.90
N LYS A 57 7.21 4.54 -11.44
CA LYS A 57 5.77 4.18 -11.44
C LYS A 57 5.47 2.80 -10.83
N ASN A 58 6.13 2.46 -9.73
CA ASN A 58 6.04 1.16 -9.05
C ASN A 58 6.51 -0.08 -9.85
N VAL A 59 7.17 0.11 -11.00
CA VAL A 59 7.70 -1.00 -11.81
C VAL A 59 9.00 -1.53 -11.21
N ASN A 60 9.93 -0.63 -10.88
CA ASN A 60 11.28 -1.00 -10.45
C ASN A 60 11.36 -1.11 -8.93
N TYR A 61 12.05 -2.16 -8.44
CA TYR A 61 12.48 -2.25 -7.05
C TYR A 61 13.76 -1.44 -6.85
N GLN A 62 13.80 -0.66 -5.77
CA GLN A 62 14.94 0.15 -5.38
C GLN A 62 15.10 0.12 -3.86
N ASP A 63 16.32 0.30 -3.38
CA ASP A 63 16.57 0.46 -1.95
C ASP A 63 16.03 1.80 -1.41
N ARG A 64 15.99 1.91 -0.09
CA ARG A 64 15.38 3.02 0.63
C ARG A 64 15.96 4.37 0.23
N ASP A 65 17.28 4.45 0.07
CA ASP A 65 17.98 5.69 -0.23
C ASP A 65 17.72 6.14 -1.66
N ILE A 66 17.74 5.19 -2.60
CA ILE A 66 17.41 5.45 -4.00
C ILE A 66 15.94 5.85 -4.17
N VAL A 67 15.00 5.21 -3.47
CA VAL A 67 13.59 5.62 -3.48
C VAL A 67 13.45 7.04 -2.93
N ASN A 68 14.07 7.34 -1.79
CA ASN A 68 14.04 8.69 -1.21
C ASN A 68 14.57 9.74 -2.19
N PHE A 69 15.75 9.51 -2.76
CA PHE A 69 16.36 10.40 -3.75
C PHE A 69 15.43 10.60 -4.96
N HIS A 70 14.88 9.52 -5.50
CA HIS A 70 13.95 9.60 -6.63
C HIS A 70 12.68 10.38 -6.30
N LEU A 71 12.14 10.26 -5.08
CA LEU A 71 10.99 11.04 -4.63
C LEU A 71 11.35 12.53 -4.52
N LEU A 72 12.49 12.85 -3.93
CA LEU A 72 12.93 14.23 -3.77
C LEU A 72 13.19 14.91 -5.13
N VAL A 73 13.69 14.19 -6.12
CA VAL A 73 14.02 14.73 -7.46
C VAL A 73 12.82 14.72 -8.42
N ASN A 74 12.06 13.63 -8.47
CA ASN A 74 11.01 13.43 -9.47
C ASN A 74 9.59 13.60 -8.91
N GLY A 75 9.40 13.53 -7.60
CA GLY A 75 8.07 13.42 -6.99
C GLY A 75 7.43 12.05 -7.17
N PHE A 76 6.24 11.88 -6.59
CA PHE A 76 5.41 10.70 -6.75
C PHE A 76 4.76 10.65 -8.14
N MET A 77 4.37 9.44 -8.57
CA MET A 77 3.47 9.27 -9.70
C MET A 77 2.10 9.92 -9.41
N ARG A 78 1.39 10.34 -10.47
CA ARG A 78 0.06 10.94 -10.34
C ARG A 78 -0.92 9.99 -9.62
N ASN A 79 -1.80 10.58 -8.81
CA ASN A 79 -2.88 9.90 -8.10
C ASN A 79 -2.37 8.83 -7.11
N TYR A 80 -1.16 9.02 -6.58
CA TYR A 80 -0.61 8.13 -5.54
C TYR A 80 -0.86 8.64 -4.12
N GLU A 81 -1.42 9.85 -3.97
CA GLU A 81 -1.76 10.43 -2.67
C GLU A 81 -2.88 9.68 -1.93
N GLU A 82 -3.87 9.17 -2.65
CA GLU A 82 -5.07 8.56 -2.06
C GLU A 82 -4.79 7.12 -1.58
N TYR A 83 -3.98 6.37 -2.31
CA TYR A 83 -3.85 4.94 -2.10
C TYR A 83 -2.45 4.39 -2.38
N TRP A 84 -1.70 4.05 -1.33
CA TRP A 84 -0.39 3.37 -1.38
C TRP A 84 -0.55 1.86 -1.59
N TRP A 85 -1.29 1.47 -2.62
CA TRP A 85 -1.66 0.08 -2.92
C TRP A 85 -0.47 -0.87 -3.08
N ALA A 86 0.67 -0.36 -3.55
CA ALA A 86 1.89 -1.14 -3.74
C ALA A 86 2.71 -1.28 -2.44
N HIS A 87 2.29 -0.59 -1.37
CA HIS A 87 3.04 -0.47 -0.12
C HIS A 87 2.19 -0.80 1.12
N GLY A 88 1.14 -1.61 0.94
CA GLY A 88 0.40 -2.20 2.07
C GLY A 88 -0.78 -1.39 2.60
N GLN A 89 -1.12 -0.24 1.99
CA GLN A 89 -2.39 0.39 2.33
C GLN A 89 -3.52 -0.50 1.85
N LYS A 90 -4.42 -0.87 2.74
CA LYS A 90 -5.66 -1.60 2.42
C LYS A 90 -6.73 -0.58 2.02
N ARG A 91 -7.53 -0.88 1.00
CA ARG A 91 -8.72 -0.07 0.71
C ARG A 91 -9.62 -0.17 1.94
N ASP A 92 -9.99 0.96 2.52
CA ASP A 92 -10.80 0.96 3.74
C ASP A 92 -12.08 0.17 3.51
N GLY A 93 -12.11 -1.01 4.11
CA GLY A 93 -13.26 -1.87 4.26
C GLY A 93 -13.34 -2.27 5.72
N GLY A 94 -13.50 -1.27 6.60
CA GLY A 94 -13.67 -1.45 8.03
C GLY A 94 -12.37 -1.34 8.84
N ILE A 95 -12.44 -0.56 9.92
CA ILE A 95 -11.49 -0.50 11.02
C ILE A 95 -11.11 -1.94 11.44
N THR A 96 -9.84 -2.32 11.37
CA THR A 96 -9.33 -3.48 12.10
C THR A 96 -8.61 -3.00 13.36
N ILE A 97 -9.31 -3.10 14.50
CA ILE A 97 -8.67 -3.21 15.81
C ILE A 97 -7.88 -4.52 15.79
N ASN A 98 -6.63 -4.45 16.27
CA ASN A 98 -5.68 -5.56 16.29
C ASN A 98 -6.30 -6.87 16.82
N ASN A 99 -6.25 -7.93 16.02
CA ASN A 99 -5.87 -9.23 16.54
C ASN A 99 -5.18 -10.06 15.46
N ALA A 100 -4.22 -10.85 15.89
CA ALA A 100 -3.36 -11.64 15.04
C ALA A 100 -4.14 -12.58 14.12
N GLY A 101 -3.74 -12.61 12.85
CA GLY A 101 -4.01 -13.75 11.96
C GLY A 101 -5.01 -13.49 10.83
N SER A 102 -4.53 -13.80 9.61
CA SER A 102 -5.31 -14.39 8.51
C SER A 102 -6.15 -13.38 7.69
N SER A 103 -5.82 -13.10 6.42
CA SER A 103 -5.83 -13.93 5.19
C SER A 103 -7.05 -13.54 4.35
N THR A 104 -6.85 -12.90 3.19
CA THR A 104 -7.62 -12.98 1.93
C THR A 104 -9.17 -13.07 1.84
N TYR A 105 -10.00 -12.98 2.89
CA TYR A 105 -11.46 -13.12 2.72
C TYR A 105 -12.14 -11.83 2.22
N ARG A 106 -12.20 -11.67 0.90
CA ARG A 106 -13.31 -10.96 0.24
C ARG A 106 -13.78 -11.63 -1.07
N MET A 107 -13.37 -12.88 -1.30
CA MET A 107 -13.85 -13.71 -2.41
C MET A 107 -14.72 -14.89 -1.93
N ASN A 108 -14.65 -15.27 -0.64
CA ASN A 108 -15.34 -16.45 -0.11
C ASN A 108 -16.80 -16.21 0.30
N GLU A 109 -17.29 -14.97 0.34
CA GLU A 109 -18.67 -14.70 0.78
C GLU A 109 -19.67 -14.69 -0.38
N MET A 110 -19.21 -14.56 -1.63
CA MET A 110 -20.07 -14.56 -2.83
C MET A 110 -20.45 -15.96 -3.33
N VAL A 111 -19.95 -17.04 -2.71
CA VAL A 111 -20.29 -18.43 -3.09
C VAL A 111 -21.47 -19.02 -2.31
N HIS A 112 -21.96 -18.31 -1.28
CA HIS A 112 -23.05 -18.82 -0.43
C HIS A 112 -24.45 -18.53 -0.98
N ASP A 113 -24.61 -17.56 -1.90
CA ASP A 113 -25.91 -17.19 -2.45
C ASP A 113 -26.36 -18.05 -3.66
N PHE A 114 -25.49 -18.91 -4.20
CA PHE A 114 -25.81 -19.77 -5.35
C PHE A 114 -26.44 -21.11 -4.95
N SER A 115 -26.21 -21.56 -3.72
CA SER A 115 -26.74 -22.81 -3.19
C SER A 115 -27.91 -22.50 -2.28
N GLY A 116 -29.13 -22.76 -2.76
CA GLY A 116 -30.34 -22.57 -1.99
C GLY A 116 -30.33 -23.29 -0.63
N PRO A 117 -31.32 -23.01 0.23
CA PRO A 117 -31.33 -23.39 1.65
C PRO A 117 -31.24 -24.89 1.98
N ASP A 118 -31.25 -25.76 0.96
CA ASP A 118 -31.29 -27.22 1.09
C ASP A 118 -29.94 -27.91 0.73
N PHE A 119 -28.87 -27.15 0.46
CA PHE A 119 -27.59 -27.75 0.09
C PHE A 119 -26.80 -28.23 1.33
N ASN A 120 -26.86 -29.53 1.60
CA ASN A 120 -26.15 -30.19 2.70
C ASN A 120 -24.68 -30.49 2.33
N TRP A 121 -23.75 -29.74 2.93
CA TRP A 121 -22.30 -29.87 2.71
C TRP A 121 -21.67 -31.14 3.29
N ASP A 122 -22.33 -31.80 4.24
CA ASP A 122 -21.78 -33.01 4.87
C ASP A 122 -21.82 -34.21 3.92
N GLN A 123 -22.73 -34.22 2.95
CA GLN A 123 -22.86 -35.31 1.99
C GLN A 123 -21.95 -35.16 0.75
N ALA A 124 -21.47 -33.94 0.47
CA ALA A 124 -20.59 -33.65 -0.66
C ALA A 124 -19.12 -34.03 -0.41
N ARG A 125 -18.75 -34.28 0.86
CA ARG A 125 -17.38 -34.62 1.27
C ARG A 125 -17.02 -36.09 1.14
N GLU A 126 -17.98 -36.97 0.86
CA GLU A 126 -17.79 -38.43 0.85
C GLU A 126 -17.85 -39.08 -0.55
N GLN A 127 -17.89 -38.31 -1.63
CA GLN A 127 -17.83 -38.88 -2.98
C GLN A 127 -16.35 -39.07 -3.37
N PRO A 128 -15.87 -40.30 -3.65
CA PRO A 128 -14.52 -40.51 -4.16
C PRO A 128 -14.43 -40.01 -5.60
N ILE A 129 -13.25 -39.52 -5.97
CA ILE A 129 -12.88 -39.17 -7.36
C ILE A 129 -12.89 -40.38 -8.29
#